data_AF-A0A355CCA6-F1
#
_entry.id   AF-A0A355CCA6-F1
#
_cell.length_a   1.000
_cell.length_b   1.000
_cell.length_c   1.000
_cell.angle_alpha   90.00
_cell.angle_beta   90.00
_cell.angle_gamma   90.00
#
_symmetry.space_group_name_H-M   'P 1'
#
loop_
_entity.id
_entity.type
_entity.pdbx_description
1 polymer ?
#
loop_
_entity_poly.entity_id
_entity_poly.type
_entity_poly.pdbx_seq_one_letter_code
_entity_poly.pdbx_strand_id
1 'polypeptide(L)' 'MWRVIINCSAESWDTHSKDFKAIAAKYPGTPLSSKKMKGDGQRIMEYQLENVNDAEEFMEECLTIDGFTATFESL' A
#
# COMPACT_ATOMS: atom_id res chain seq x y z
N MET A 1 13.44 -3.02 10.32
CA MET A 1 12.80 -2.61 9.06
C MET A 1 11.38 -3.13 9.08
N TRP A 2 10.45 -2.42 8.44
CA TRP A 2 9.02 -2.73 8.47
C TRP A 2 8.51 -2.97 7.06
N ARG A 3 7.62 -3.94 6.90
CA ARG A 3 6.93 -4.25 5.65
C ARG A 3 5.51 -3.73 5.75
N VAL A 4 5.12 -2.81 4.88
CA VAL A 4 3.72 -2.41 4.71
C VAL A 4 3.16 -3.18 3.52
N ILE A 5 2.06 -3.90 3.75
CA ILE A 5 1.33 -4.67 2.75
C ILE A 5 0.01 -3.96 2.52
N ILE A 6 -0.19 -3.50 1.29
CA ILE A 6 -1.40 -2.82 0.83
C ILE A 6 -2.13 -3.72 -0.15
N ASN A 7 -3.42 -3.90 0.07
CA ASN A 7 -4.30 -4.63 -0.83
C ASN A 7 -5.40 -3.70 -1.33
N CYS A 8 -5.80 -3.85 -2.59
CA CYS A 8 -6.96 -3.13 -3.11
C CYS A 8 -7.65 -3.94 -4.22
N SER A 9 -8.93 -3.67 -4.45
CA SER A 9 -9.66 -4.24 -5.59
C SER A 9 -9.17 -3.65 -6.93
N ALA A 10 -9.53 -4.29 -8.05
CA ALA A 10 -9.22 -3.75 -9.38
C ALA A 10 -9.91 -2.40 -9.62
N GLU A 11 -11.16 -2.27 -9.18
CA GLU A 11 -12.01 -1.09 -9.35
C GLU A 11 -11.50 0.09 -8.50
N SER A 12 -11.19 -0.17 -7.23
CA SER A 12 -10.60 0.83 -6.33
C SER A 12 -9.24 1.30 -6.83
N TRP A 13 -8.43 0.38 -7.39
CA TRP A 13 -7.17 0.78 -8.01
C TRP A 13 -7.37 1.67 -9.24
N ASP A 14 -8.28 1.32 -10.15
CA ASP A 14 -8.54 2.13 -11.35
C ASP A 14 -8.94 3.56 -10.98
N THR A 15 -9.76 3.69 -9.93
CA THR A 15 -10.29 4.97 -9.44
C THR A 15 -9.25 5.75 -8.64
N HIS A 16 -8.57 5.11 -7.67
CA HIS A 16 -7.77 5.79 -6.64
C HIS A 16 -6.26 5.59 -6.77
N SER A 17 -5.77 4.92 -7.82
CA SER A 17 -4.32 4.69 -7.99
C SER A 17 -3.49 5.98 -8.04
N LYS A 18 -4.06 7.11 -8.46
CA LYS A 18 -3.38 8.40 -8.44
C LYS A 18 -3.20 8.93 -7.02
N ASP A 19 -4.26 8.88 -6.21
CA ASP A 19 -4.22 9.28 -4.80
C ASP A 19 -3.27 8.39 -4.01
N PHE A 20 -3.34 7.07 -4.20
CA PHE A 20 -2.41 6.13 -3.59
C PHE A 20 -0.94 6.45 -3.94
N LYS A 21 -0.64 6.72 -5.21
CA LYS A 21 0.73 7.07 -5.63
C LYS A 21 1.20 8.39 -5.03
N ALA A 22 0.29 9.36 -4.84
CA ALA A 22 0.61 10.61 -4.18
C ALA A 22 0.94 10.41 -2.70
N ILE A 23 0.18 9.55 -2.00
CA ILE A 23 0.45 9.14 -0.62
C ILE A 23 1.79 8.40 -0.54
N ALA A 24 1.99 7.36 -1.36
CA ALA A 24 3.21 6.56 -1.38
C ALA A 24 4.47 7.38 -1.70
N ALA A 25 4.35 8.50 -2.43
CA ALA A 25 5.46 9.40 -2.70
C ALA A 25 5.90 10.27 -1.50
N LYS A 26 5.04 10.44 -0.48
CA LYS A 26 5.39 11.16 0.75
C LYS A 26 6.32 10.36 1.65
N TYR A 27 6.21 9.03 1.59
CA TYR A 27 6.96 8.13 2.45
C TYR A 27 8.17 7.58 1.70
N PRO A 28 9.39 7.66 2.26
CA PRO A 28 10.61 7.14 1.64
C PRO A 28 10.68 5.61 1.75
N GLY A 29 9.68 4.91 1.19
CA GLY A 29 9.59 3.46 1.20
C GLY A 29 10.17 2.82 -0.07
N THR A 30 10.87 1.70 0.08
CA THR A 30 11.34 0.90 -1.06
C THR A 30 10.22 -0.05 -1.51
N PRO A 31 9.72 0.02 -2.75
CA PRO A 31 8.75 -0.94 -3.24
C PRO A 31 9.41 -2.32 -3.37
N LEU A 32 8.94 -3.29 -2.60
CA LEU A 32 9.42 -4.68 -2.63
C LEU A 32 8.74 -5.49 -3.73
N SER A 33 7.42 -5.32 -3.89
CA SER A 33 6.62 -6.14 -4.79
C SER A 33 5.29 -5.47 -5.11
N SER A 34 4.82 -5.71 -6.33
CA SER A 34 3.48 -5.31 -6.79
C SER A 34 2.93 -6.43 -7.63
N LYS A 35 1.91 -7.13 -7.12
CA LYS A 35 1.30 -8.29 -7.77
C LYS A 35 -0.16 -8.02 -8.04
N LYS A 36 -0.58 -8.26 -9.28
CA LYS A 36 -1.99 -8.34 -9.66
C LYS A 36 -2.42 -9.80 -9.60
N MET A 37 -3.40 -10.12 -8.76
CA MET A 37 -3.96 -11.46 -8.61
C MET A 37 -4.78 -11.82 -9.85
N LYS A 38 -4.59 -13.05 -10.37
CA LYS A 38 -5.39 -13.60 -11.47
C LYS A 38 -6.70 -14.15 -10.91
N GLY A 39 -7.83 -13.65 -11.40
CA GLY A 39 -9.16 -13.91 -10.83
C GLY A 39 -9.88 -12.59 -10.62
N ASP A 40 -9.94 -12.13 -9.37
CA ASP A 40 -10.61 -10.89 -8.94
C ASP A 40 -9.91 -9.58 -9.33
N GLY A 41 -8.71 -9.67 -9.91
CA GLY A 41 -7.95 -8.47 -10.33
C GLY A 41 -7.44 -7.61 -9.17
N GLN A 42 -7.60 -8.07 -7.93
CA GLN A 42 -7.03 -7.48 -6.73
C GLN A 42 -5.53 -7.26 -6.89
N ARG A 43 -5.03 -6.18 -6.28
CA ARG A 43 -3.61 -5.85 -6.27
C ARG A 43 -3.09 -5.90 -4.85
N ILE A 44 -1.93 -6.52 -4.72
CA ILE A 44 -1.15 -6.60 -3.49
C ILE A 44 0.15 -5.86 -3.75
N MET A 45 0.47 -4.89 -2.90
CA MET A 45 1.64 -4.05 -3.00
C MET A 45 2.37 -4.04 -1.67
N GLU A 46 3.69 -4.06 -1.74
CA GLU A 46 4.53 -4.31 -0.59
C GLU A 46 5.65 -3.30 -0.58
N TYR A 47 5.80 -2.58 0.52
CA TYR A 47 6.78 -1.53 0.70
C TYR A 47 7.61 -1.81 1.94
N GLN A 48 8.91 -1.57 1.86
CA GLN A 48 9.81 -1.57 2.99
C GLN A 48 10.04 -0.15 3.48
N LEU A 49 9.79 0.09 4.76
CA LEU A 49 10.09 1.36 5.43
C LEU A 49 11.06 1.11 6.57
N GLU A 50 11.94 2.07 6.83
CA GLU A 50 12.93 1.95 7.90
C GLU A 50 12.34 2.29 9.27
N ASN A 51 11.44 3.27 9.33
CA ASN A 51 10.80 3.76 10.53
C ASN A 51 9.42 3.11 10.74
N VAL A 52 9.11 2.76 11.98
CA VAL A 52 7.78 2.25 12.37
C VAL A 52 6.71 3.33 12.25
N ASN A 53 7.05 4.58 12.58
CA ASN A 53 6.11 5.71 12.51
C ASN A 53 5.69 5.94 11.06
N ASP A 54 6.65 5.99 10.13
CA ASP A 54 6.35 6.12 8.70
C ASP A 54 5.51 4.94 8.19
N ALA A 55 5.76 3.72 8.69
CA ALA A 55 4.98 2.54 8.30
C ALA A 55 3.53 2.59 8.81
N GLU A 56 3.33 3.06 10.04
CA GLU A 56 2.01 3.26 10.65
C GLU A 56 1.25 4.38 9.94
N GLU A 57 1.86 5.56 9.77
CA GLU A 57 1.26 6.69 9.07
C GLU A 57 0.92 6.35 7.61
N PHE A 58 1.81 5.65 6.91
CA PHE A 58 1.55 5.22 5.52
C PHE A 58 0.40 4.21 5.44
N MET A 59 0.33 3.27 6.39
CA MET A 59 -0.79 2.35 6.50
C MET A 59 -2.10 3.10 6.75
N GLU A 60 -2.12 4.04 7.71
CA GLU A 60 -3.31 4.83 8.03
C GLU A 60 -3.78 5.67 6.85
N GLU A 61 -2.89 6.37 6.14
CA GLU A 61 -3.27 7.12 4.93
C GLU A 61 -3.81 6.18 3.84
N CYS A 62 -3.25 4.98 3.66
CA CYS A 62 -3.78 4.00 2.72
C CYS A 62 -5.19 3.52 3.09
N LEU A 63 -5.50 3.39 4.39
CA LEU A 63 -6.84 3.01 4.87
C LEU A 63 -7.90 4.09 4.65
N THR A 64 -7.49 5.34 4.41
CA THR A 64 -8.44 6.41 4.03
C THR A 64 -8.95 6.30 2.60
N ILE A 65 -8.29 5.50 1.76
CA ILE A 65 -8.68 5.29 0.36
C ILE A 65 -9.73 4.18 0.29
N ASP A 66 -10.87 4.47 -0.33
CA ASP A 66 -11.97 3.52 -0.41
C ASP A 66 -11.58 2.23 -1.17
N GLY A 67 -11.84 1.09 -0.52
CA GLY A 67 -11.49 -0.24 -1.03
C GLY A 67 -9.99 -0.57 -1.03
N PHE A 68 -9.18 0.20 -0.29
CA PHE A 68 -7.82 -0.18 0.10
C PHE A 68 -7.81 -0.73 1.52
N THR A 69 -6.98 -1.72 1.74
CA THR A 69 -6.62 -2.21 3.08
C THR A 69 -5.11 -2.21 3.20
N ALA A 70 -4.59 -1.91 4.39
CA ALA A 70 -3.17 -1.93 4.64
C ALA A 70 -2.89 -2.53 6.03
N THR A 71 -1.77 -3.24 6.13
CA THR A 71 -1.24 -3.78 7.37
C THR A 71 0.28 -3.67 7.34
N PHE A 72 0.94 -3.53 8.48
CA PHE A 72 2.39 -3.61 8.54
C PHE A 72 2.89 -4.69 9.49
N GLU A 73 4.06 -5.24 9.21
CA GLU A 73 4.73 -6.25 10.01
C GLU A 73 6.24 -5.97 10.11
N SER A 74 6.89 -6.50 11.14
CA SER A 74 8.35 -6.46 11.24
C SER A 74 8.97 -7.38 10.19
N LEU A 75 9.98 -6.88 9.47
CA LEU A 75 10.67 -7.57 8.38
C LEU A 75 11.87 -8.37 8.89
#